data_AF-A0A177QDA0-F1
#
_entry.id   AF-A0A177QDA0-F1
#
_cell.length_a   1.000
_cell.length_b   1.000
_cell.length_c   1.000
_cell.angle_alpha   90.00
_cell.angle_beta   90.00
_cell.angle_gamma   90.00
#
_symmetry.space_group_name_H-M   'P 1'
#
loop_
_entity.id
_entity.type
_entity.pdbx_description
1 polymer ?
#
loop_
_entity_poly.entity_id
_entity_poly.type
_entity_poly.pdbx_seq_one_letter_code
_entity_poly.pdbx_strand_id
1 'polypeptide(L)'
;MTKDEITAWALANGWSMIDGFPSLTKPTKPHPAIVRLVLKATVASVEIKKPAGKWEKVSGESYSKIEADPDSGMPGGLGLGTISGLTLLMQDNQDRKMMAGIGGMKP
;
A
#
# COMPACT_ATOMS: atom_id res chain seq x y z
N MET A 1 5.75 -1.21 -14.77
CA MET A 1 5.25 -0.03 -14.04
C MET A 1 6.43 0.70 -13.42
N THR A 2 6.38 2.02 -13.38
CA THR A 2 7.38 2.93 -12.78
C THR A 2 7.06 3.24 -11.33
N LYS A 3 8.00 3.90 -10.63
CA LYS A 3 7.83 4.39 -9.26
C LYS A 3 6.58 5.25 -9.10
N ASP A 4 6.37 6.19 -10.02
CA ASP A 4 5.26 7.14 -9.96
C ASP A 4 3.92 6.45 -10.21
N GLU A 5 3.86 5.51 -11.16
CA GLU A 5 2.65 4.72 -11.42
C GLU A 5 2.26 3.85 -10.22
N ILE A 6 3.23 3.17 -9.58
CA ILE A 6 2.96 2.36 -8.38
C ILE A 6 2.55 3.26 -7.21
N THR A 7 3.16 4.44 -7.08
CA THR A 7 2.77 5.42 -6.04
C THR A 7 1.34 5.90 -6.26
N ALA A 8 1.00 6.30 -7.48
CA ALA A 8 -0.33 6.76 -7.84
C ALA A 8 -1.38 5.66 -7.61
N TRP A 9 -1.10 4.44 -8.06
CA TRP A 9 -1.95 3.27 -7.79
C TRP A 9 -2.15 3.06 -6.30
N ALA A 10 -1.07 3.06 -5.51
CA ALA A 10 -1.16 2.83 -4.07
C ALA A 10 -2.06 3.88 -3.39
N LEU A 11 -1.85 5.16 -3.71
CA LEU A 11 -2.65 6.26 -3.15
C LEU A 11 -4.13 6.15 -3.51
N ALA A 12 -4.41 5.74 -4.75
CA ALA A 12 -5.75 5.45 -5.26
C ALA A 12 -6.36 4.15 -4.72
N ASN A 13 -5.59 3.32 -4.00
CA ASN A 13 -5.99 2.02 -3.43
C ASN A 13 -5.84 1.96 -1.90
N GLY A 14 -5.99 3.09 -1.21
CA GLY A 14 -6.08 3.14 0.26
C GLY A 14 -4.77 3.43 0.97
N TRP A 15 -3.65 3.37 0.26
CA TRP A 15 -2.35 3.68 0.85
C TRP A 15 -2.23 5.18 1.09
N SER A 16 -1.52 5.57 2.13
CA SER A 16 -1.25 6.98 2.45
C SER A 16 0.25 7.20 2.61
N MET A 17 0.74 8.39 2.23
CA MET A 17 2.15 8.72 2.44
C MET A 17 2.43 8.89 3.93
N ILE A 18 3.28 8.03 4.49
CA ILE A 18 3.75 8.08 5.88
C ILE A 18 5.26 7.90 5.87
N ASP A 19 5.98 8.81 6.52
CA ASP A 19 7.45 8.81 6.59
C ASP A 19 8.15 8.70 5.23
N GLY A 20 7.54 9.26 4.17
CA GLY A 20 8.07 9.24 2.80
C GLY A 20 7.76 7.97 1.99
N PHE A 21 6.94 7.04 2.53
CA PHE A 21 6.56 5.80 1.84
C PHE A 21 5.03 5.68 1.72
N PRO A 22 4.49 5.21 0.58
CA PRO A 22 3.11 4.74 0.54
C PRO A 22 2.95 3.62 1.57
N SER A 23 2.03 3.79 2.50
CA SER A 23 1.88 2.92 3.67
C SER A 23 0.43 2.59 3.96
N LEU A 24 0.20 1.41 4.52
CA LEU A 24 -1.07 1.00 5.13
C LEU A 24 -0.93 0.96 6.65
N THR A 25 -2.04 1.26 7.30
CA THR A 25 -2.13 1.42 8.75
C THR A 25 -3.24 0.54 9.29
N LYS A 26 -3.26 0.31 10.60
CA LYS A 26 -4.44 -0.34 11.19
C LYS A 26 -5.65 0.59 11.00
N PRO A 27 -6.81 0.09 10.58
CA PRO A 27 -7.99 0.94 10.34
C PRO A 27 -8.39 1.74 11.58
N THR A 28 -8.27 1.12 12.76
CA THR A 28 -8.57 1.74 14.06
C THR A 28 -7.45 2.62 14.62
N LYS A 29 -6.22 2.51 14.08
CA LYS A 29 -5.04 3.27 14.52
C LYS A 29 -4.20 3.68 13.30
N PRO A 30 -4.41 4.89 12.75
CA PRO A 30 -3.68 5.43 11.59
C PRO A 30 -2.16 5.50 11.74
N HIS A 31 -1.63 5.33 12.94
CA HIS A 31 -0.20 5.39 13.18
C HIS A 31 0.15 4.41 14.30
N PRO A 32 1.25 3.65 14.17
CA PRO A 32 2.23 3.65 13.07
C PRO A 32 1.80 2.84 11.84
N ALA A 33 2.48 3.07 10.71
CA ALA A 33 2.38 2.22 9.53
C ALA A 33 2.72 0.76 9.86
N ILE A 34 1.97 -0.17 9.27
CA ILE A 34 2.17 -1.62 9.43
C ILE A 34 2.60 -2.31 8.14
N VAL A 35 2.29 -1.72 6.99
CA VAL A 35 2.81 -2.14 5.69
C VAL A 35 3.29 -0.90 4.96
N ARG A 36 4.41 -0.99 4.25
CA ARG A 36 4.93 0.09 3.41
C ARG A 36 5.45 -0.43 2.08
N LEU A 37 5.30 0.38 1.04
CA LEU A 37 5.93 0.19 -0.25
C LEU A 37 7.26 0.95 -0.26
N VAL A 38 8.35 0.19 -0.35
CA VAL A 38 9.70 0.72 -0.50
C VAL A 38 10.04 0.77 -1.98
N LEU A 39 9.97 1.97 -2.55
CA LEU A 39 10.20 2.24 -3.95
C LEU A 39 11.64 2.76 -4.14
N LYS A 40 12.57 1.84 -4.42
CA LYS A 40 13.98 2.15 -4.72
C LYS A 40 14.14 2.58 -6.19
N ALA A 41 15.37 2.80 -6.63
CA ALA A 41 15.67 3.25 -8.00
C ALA A 41 15.21 2.26 -9.09
N THR A 42 15.40 0.96 -8.87
CA THR A 42 15.12 -0.08 -9.89
C THR A 42 14.12 -1.14 -9.44
N VAL A 43 13.76 -1.14 -8.15
CA VAL A 43 12.98 -2.20 -7.51
C VAL A 43 11.93 -1.58 -6.60
N ALA A 44 10.72 -2.11 -6.65
CA ALA A 44 9.69 -1.90 -5.64
C ALA A 44 9.67 -3.08 -4.67
N SER A 45 9.39 -2.83 -3.40
CA SER A 45 9.32 -3.89 -2.39
C SER A 45 8.21 -3.60 -1.40
N VAL A 46 7.54 -4.65 -0.94
CA VAL A 46 6.55 -4.60 0.13
C VAL A 46 7.22 -5.03 1.42
N GLU A 47 7.15 -4.18 2.44
CA GLU A 47 7.66 -4.46 3.77
C GLU A 47 6.53 -4.42 4.80
N ILE A 48 6.51 -5.39 5.70
CA ILE A 48 5.56 -5.47 6.81
C ILE A 48 6.29 -5.26 8.13
N LYS A 49 5.70 -4.47 9.02
CA LYS A 49 6.22 -4.22 10.36
C LYS A 49 5.82 -5.38 11.27
N LYS A 50 6.81 -6.10 11.80
CA LYS A 50 6.60 -7.13 12.82
C LYS A 50 6.10 -6.50 14.13
N PRO A 51 5.46 -7.29 15.03
CA PRO A 51 5.06 -6.82 16.36
C PRO A 51 6.22 -6.23 17.17
N ALA A 52 7.44 -6.74 16.98
CA ALA A 52 8.68 -6.23 17.58
C ALA A 52 9.17 -4.90 16.97
N GLY A 53 8.44 -4.31 16.02
CA GLY A 53 8.76 -3.03 15.39
C GLY A 53 9.72 -3.09 14.20
N LYS A 54 10.32 -4.25 13.92
CA LYS A 54 11.23 -4.46 12.78
C LYS A 54 10.46 -4.59 11.46
N TRP A 55 10.94 -3.93 10.42
CA TRP A 55 10.45 -4.10 9.05
C TRP A 55 11.03 -5.36 8.41
N GLU A 56 10.18 -6.15 7.78
CA GLU A 56 10.58 -7.33 7.02
C GLU A 56 10.07 -7.20 5.58
N LYS A 57 10.99 -7.36 4.62
CA LYS A 57 10.65 -7.47 3.21
C LYS A 57 9.97 -8.81 2.98
N VAL A 58 8.70 -8.76 2.62
CA VAL A 58 7.88 -9.95 2.31
C VAL A 58 7.81 -10.22 0.82
N SER A 59 7.96 -9.18 0.00
CA SER A 59 7.96 -9.30 -1.45
C SER A 59 8.69 -8.12 -2.10
N GLY A 60 9.12 -8.28 -3.34
CA GLY A 60 9.63 -7.17 -4.14
C GLY A 60 10.13 -7.61 -5.49
N GLU A 61 9.98 -6.74 -6.46
CA GLU A 61 10.25 -7.02 -7.86
C GLU A 61 10.83 -5.78 -8.55
N SER A 62 11.63 -6.01 -9.58
CA SER A 62 12.18 -4.98 -10.45
C SER A 62 11.08 -4.28 -11.27
N TYR A 63 11.14 -2.95 -11.42
CA TYR A 63 10.12 -2.20 -12.16
C TYR A 63 9.90 -2.70 -13.60
N SER A 64 10.96 -3.22 -14.22
CA SER A 64 10.93 -3.81 -15.57
C SER A 64 10.10 -5.10 -15.64
N LYS A 65 9.85 -5.77 -14.51
CA LYS A 65 9.05 -6.99 -14.40
C LYS A 65 7.69 -6.78 -13.73
N ILE A 66 7.43 -5.58 -13.20
CA ILE A 66 6.14 -5.26 -12.60
C ILE A 66 5.19 -4.89 -13.72
N GLU A 67 4.29 -5.81 -14.05
CA GLU A 67 3.19 -5.58 -14.99
C GLU A 67 1.93 -5.26 -14.20
N ALA A 68 1.16 -4.26 -14.66
CA ALA A 68 -0.12 -3.96 -14.05
C ALA A 68 -1.12 -5.03 -14.48
N ASP A 69 -1.88 -5.56 -13.53
CA ASP A 69 -3.02 -6.42 -13.84
C ASP A 69 -4.04 -5.64 -14.70
N PRO A 70 -4.50 -6.21 -15.84
CA PRO A 70 -5.34 -5.48 -16.80
C PRO A 70 -6.71 -5.10 -16.25
N ASP A 71 -7.24 -5.83 -15.27
CA ASP A 71 -8.56 -5.59 -14.69
C ASP A 71 -8.51 -4.65 -13.48
N SER A 72 -7.56 -4.88 -12.56
CA SER A 72 -7.46 -4.16 -11.28
C SER A 72 -6.39 -3.07 -11.25
N GLY A 73 -5.50 -3.02 -12.25
CA GLY A 73 -4.31 -2.16 -12.25
C GLY A 73 -3.30 -2.52 -11.17
N MET A 74 -3.48 -3.64 -10.46
CA MET A 74 -2.63 -4.05 -9.35
C MET A 74 -1.21 -4.35 -9.84
N PRO A 75 -0.15 -3.81 -9.19
CA PRO A 75 1.22 -4.14 -9.53
C PRO A 75 1.53 -5.62 -9.31
N GLY A 76 1.81 -6.34 -10.39
CA GLY A 76 2.26 -7.73 -10.38
C GLY A 76 3.62 -7.90 -9.69
N GLY A 77 3.93 -9.13 -9.27
CA GLY A 77 5.22 -9.48 -8.65
C GLY A 77 5.46 -8.93 -7.24
N LEU A 78 4.63 -8.00 -6.74
CA LEU A 78 4.74 -7.43 -5.39
C LEU A 78 3.99 -8.23 -4.31
N GLY A 79 3.35 -9.34 -4.68
CA GLY A 79 2.61 -10.20 -3.74
C GLY A 79 1.38 -9.52 -3.13
N LEU A 80 0.89 -8.43 -3.73
CA LEU A 80 -0.19 -7.62 -3.17
C LEU A 80 -1.51 -8.41 -3.02
N GLY A 81 -1.76 -9.37 -3.92
CA GLY A 81 -2.89 -10.30 -3.85
C GLY A 81 -2.59 -11.63 -3.15
N THR A 82 -1.33 -11.95 -2.85
CA THR A 82 -0.94 -13.25 -2.25
C THR A 82 -0.58 -13.14 -0.78
N ILE A 83 -0.22 -11.95 -0.30
CA ILE A 83 0.02 -11.68 1.12
C ILE A 83 -1.33 -11.70 1.83
N SER A 84 -1.51 -12.69 2.71
CA SER A 84 -2.74 -12.87 3.48
C SER A 84 -3.17 -11.60 4.21
N GLY A 85 -4.41 -11.18 4.00
CA GLY A 85 -5.03 -10.03 4.67
C GLY A 85 -4.60 -8.65 4.14
N LEU A 86 -3.70 -8.57 3.16
CA LEU A 86 -3.26 -7.28 2.62
C LEU A 86 -4.34 -6.57 1.81
N THR A 87 -5.07 -7.29 0.96
CA THR A 87 -6.19 -6.73 0.19
C THR A 87 -7.31 -6.22 1.09
N LEU A 88 -7.65 -6.96 2.15
CA LEU A 88 -8.59 -6.50 3.17
C LEU A 88 -8.09 -5.22 3.84
N LEU A 89 -6.80 -5.18 4.21
CA LEU A 89 -6.20 -3.99 4.82
C LEU A 89 -6.26 -2.77 3.89
N MET A 90 -6.04 -2.95 2.59
CA MET A 90 -6.19 -1.90 1.59
C MET A 90 -7.64 -1.38 1.54
N GLN A 91 -8.61 -2.29 1.50
CA GLN A 91 -10.03 -1.95 1.52
C GLN A 91 -10.40 -1.19 2.79
N ASP A 92 -9.99 -1.66 3.97
CA ASP A 92 -10.30 -0.98 5.22
C ASP A 92 -9.69 0.44 5.28
N ASN A 93 -8.48 0.64 4.73
CA ASN A 93 -7.87 1.96 4.65
C ASN A 93 -8.60 2.85 3.63
N GLN A 94 -9.12 2.30 2.54
CA GLN A 94 -9.97 3.03 1.59
C GLN A 94 -11.29 3.45 2.23
N ASP A 95 -12.00 2.52 2.84
CA ASP A 95 -13.28 2.78 3.48
C ASP A 95 -13.12 3.88 4.53
N ARG A 96 -12.05 3.81 5.32
CA ARG A 96 -11.70 4.87 6.27
C ARG A 96 -11.46 6.23 5.59
N LYS A 97 -10.72 6.29 4.48
CA LYS A 97 -10.52 7.54 3.73
C LYS A 97 -11.84 8.11 3.23
N MET A 98 -12.73 7.27 2.69
CA MET A 98 -14.05 7.69 2.22
C MET A 98 -14.93 8.20 3.37
N MET A 99 -14.95 7.49 4.51
CA MET A 99 -15.70 7.90 5.70
C MET A 99 -15.17 9.21 6.30
N ALA A 100 -13.86 9.43 6.30
CA ALA A 100 -13.26 10.70 6.72
C ALA A 100 -13.63 11.86 5.78
N GLY A 101 -13.81 11.59 4.48
CA GLY A 101 -14.30 12.56 3.51
C GLY A 101 -15.79 12.89 3.68
N ILE A 102 -16.62 11.90 3.98
CA ILE A 102 -18.08 12.08 4.16
C ILE A 102 -18.41 12.75 5.50
N GLY A 103 -17.67 12.47 6.58
CA GLY A 103 -17.86 13.11 7.88
C GLY A 103 -17.53 14.61 7.92
N GLY A 104 -16.91 15.15 6.87
CA GLY A 104 -16.67 16.59 6.69
C GLY A 104 -17.82 17.35 6.03
N MET A 105 -18.79 16.65 5.44
CA MET A 105 -20.01 17.25 4.89
C MET A 105 -21.08 17.30 5.99
N LYS A 106 -20.96 18.28 6.88
CA LYS A 106 -22.06 18.60 7.81
C LYS A 106 -23.20 19.25 7.01
N PRO A 107 -24.47 18.84 7.18
CA PRO A 107 -25.61 19.59 6.62
C PRO A 107 -25.74 20.98 7.26
#